data_AF-A0A2H3KZL6-F1
#
_entry.id   AF-A0A2H3KZL6-F1
#
_cell.length_a   1.000
_cell.length_b   1.000
_cell.length_c   1.000
_cell.angle_alpha   90.00
_cell.angle_beta   90.00
_cell.angle_gamma   90.00
#
_symmetry.space_group_name_H-M   'P 1'
#
loop_
_entity.id
_entity.type
_entity.pdbx_description
1 polymer ?
#
loop_
_entity_poly.entity_id
_entity_poly.type
_entity_poly.pdbx_seq_one_letter_code
_entity_poly.pdbx_strand_id
1 'polypeptide(L)'
;MTKINKYLKTTKYRLSGLRKDIKYILCIALIIVISTELCLNKINAIFFKYQYEIGLILLKLSFSYISSFIFYYIVVYLPKKRKRIKTYRFLNNQIMRIKYHVLDIIYHLNKDGIIDKEKDFIEEDIELLCKNINPKNEFKIISHYTITFNNYYDFQNYKTSKIKEIIRELFYFHDVIDDKLLYFLTNINDVINQNYFSIEPIDIPYNPNIEFLSRYLFELYLYSNDMVNYFINEFSRNYGYEYHYNERKQYSKRNELSKK
;
A
#
# COMPACT_ATOMS: atom_id res chain seq x y z
N MET A 1 21.10 -16.79 -17.29
CA MET A 1 19.81 -16.16 -17.69
C MET A 1 20.09 -14.95 -18.59
N THR A 2 19.75 -15.03 -19.87
CA THR A 2 20.08 -14.01 -20.89
C THR A 2 19.44 -12.64 -20.60
N LYS A 3 20.06 -11.54 -21.05
CA LYS A 3 19.51 -10.17 -20.91
C LYS A 3 18.08 -10.05 -21.46
N ILE A 4 17.78 -10.79 -22.53
CA ILE A 4 16.48 -10.86 -23.20
C ILE A 4 15.40 -11.43 -22.26
N ASN A 5 15.66 -12.55 -21.57
CA ASN A 5 14.69 -13.14 -20.66
C ASN A 5 14.32 -12.21 -19.49
N LYS A 6 15.29 -11.40 -19.02
CA LYS A 6 15.02 -10.40 -17.98
C LYS A 6 14.17 -9.24 -18.51
N TYR A 7 14.40 -8.79 -19.73
CA TYR A 7 13.60 -7.74 -20.38
C TYR A 7 12.14 -8.21 -20.62
N LEU A 8 11.96 -9.41 -21.17
CA LEU A 8 10.64 -10.00 -21.36
C LEU A 8 9.88 -10.20 -20.04
N LYS A 9 10.61 -10.56 -18.98
CA LYS A 9 10.02 -10.71 -17.64
C LYS A 9 9.53 -9.36 -17.10
N THR A 10 10.32 -8.29 -17.20
CA THR A 10 9.89 -6.96 -16.71
C THR A 10 8.76 -6.37 -17.54
N THR A 11 8.76 -6.54 -18.87
CA THR A 11 7.62 -6.12 -19.71
C THR A 11 6.34 -6.87 -19.38
N LYS A 12 6.43 -8.18 -19.13
CA LYS A 12 5.29 -9.00 -18.67
C LYS A 12 4.71 -8.47 -17.37
N TYR A 13 5.53 -8.14 -16.36
CA TYR A 13 5.04 -7.54 -15.12
C TYR A 13 4.44 -6.15 -15.32
N ARG A 14 5.03 -5.34 -16.21
CA ARG A 14 4.48 -4.03 -16.57
C ARG A 14 3.09 -4.14 -17.16
N LEU A 15 2.88 -5.04 -18.12
CA LEU A 15 1.56 -5.30 -18.70
C LEU A 15 0.60 -5.98 -17.72
N SER A 16 1.07 -6.88 -16.87
CA SER A 16 0.23 -7.58 -15.89
C SER A 16 -0.48 -6.64 -14.93
N GLY A 17 0.14 -5.50 -14.57
CA GLY A 17 -0.46 -4.51 -13.67
C GLY A 17 -1.54 -3.61 -14.29
N LEU A 18 -1.81 -3.71 -15.60
CA LEU A 18 -2.92 -2.96 -16.23
C LEU A 18 -4.26 -3.51 -15.74
N ARG A 19 -5.25 -2.62 -15.62
CA ARG A 19 -6.66 -2.99 -15.36
C ARG A 19 -7.13 -4.05 -16.35
N LYS A 20 -7.84 -5.06 -15.85
CA LYS A 20 -8.32 -6.18 -16.67
C LYS A 20 -9.24 -5.70 -17.79
N ASP A 21 -10.15 -4.78 -17.50
CA ASP A 21 -11.12 -4.22 -18.45
C ASP A 21 -10.43 -3.63 -19.69
N ILE A 22 -9.39 -2.82 -19.47
CA ILE A 22 -8.62 -2.19 -20.56
C ILE A 22 -7.92 -3.26 -21.42
N LYS A 23 -7.40 -4.32 -20.81
CA LYS A 23 -6.80 -5.44 -21.56
C LYS A 23 -7.84 -6.17 -22.40
N TYR A 24 -9.02 -6.42 -21.85
CA TYR A 24 -10.09 -7.10 -22.57
C TYR A 24 -10.55 -6.31 -23.79
N ILE A 25 -10.77 -5.00 -23.64
CA ILE A 25 -11.17 -4.14 -24.76
C ILE A 25 -10.06 -4.09 -25.81
N LEU A 26 -8.77 -4.03 -25.41
CA LEU A 26 -7.65 -4.11 -26.34
C LEU A 26 -7.63 -5.43 -27.12
N CYS A 27 -7.85 -6.56 -26.46
CA CYS A 27 -7.91 -7.86 -27.12
C CYS A 27 -9.07 -7.91 -28.12
N ILE A 28 -10.25 -7.41 -27.75
CA ILE A 28 -11.42 -7.34 -28.64
C ILE A 28 -11.11 -6.48 -29.86
N ALA A 29 -10.54 -5.28 -29.67
CA ALA A 29 -10.15 -4.39 -30.76
C ALA A 29 -9.14 -5.04 -31.71
N LEU A 30 -8.14 -5.76 -31.18
CA LEU A 30 -7.16 -6.48 -31.99
C LEU A 30 -7.80 -7.64 -32.77
N ILE A 31 -8.69 -8.42 -32.15
CA ILE A 31 -9.42 -9.51 -32.82
C ILE A 31 -10.28 -8.94 -33.95
N ILE A 32 -10.96 -7.82 -33.72
CA ILE A 32 -11.77 -7.12 -34.73
C ILE A 32 -10.90 -6.71 -35.91
N VAL A 33 -9.76 -6.05 -35.66
CA VAL A 33 -8.85 -5.60 -36.72
C VAL A 33 -8.36 -6.80 -37.53
N ILE A 34 -7.87 -7.84 -36.86
CA ILE A 34 -7.35 -9.05 -37.51
C ILE A 34 -8.44 -9.76 -38.32
N SER A 35 -9.63 -9.94 -37.75
CA SER A 35 -10.75 -10.63 -38.41
C SER A 35 -11.25 -9.85 -39.63
N THR A 36 -11.29 -8.52 -39.52
CA THR A 36 -11.76 -7.66 -40.61
C THR A 36 -10.76 -7.65 -41.76
N GLU A 37 -9.48 -7.45 -41.46
CA GLU A 37 -8.41 -7.38 -42.46
C GLU A 37 -8.13 -8.71 -43.16
N LEU A 38 -8.13 -9.83 -42.42
CA LEU A 38 -7.75 -11.13 -42.98
C LEU A 38 -8.92 -11.92 -43.58
N CYS A 39 -10.08 -11.88 -42.94
CA CYS A 39 -11.23 -12.72 -43.29
C CYS A 39 -12.31 -11.93 -44.03
N LEU A 40 -12.82 -10.86 -43.40
CA LEU A 40 -14.04 -10.20 -43.87
C LEU A 40 -13.83 -9.38 -45.15
N ASN A 41 -12.65 -8.78 -45.34
CA ASN A 41 -12.32 -8.03 -46.57
C ASN A 41 -12.32 -8.89 -47.84
N LYS A 42 -12.26 -10.23 -47.71
CA LYS A 42 -12.24 -11.16 -48.85
C LYS A 42 -13.61 -11.72 -49.22
N ILE A 43 -14.63 -11.49 -48.39
CA ILE A 43 -15.96 -12.07 -48.57
C ILE A 43 -16.88 -10.97 -49.11
N ASN A 44 -17.55 -11.22 -50.23
CA ASN A 44 -18.58 -10.32 -50.75
C ASN A 44 -19.74 -10.20 -49.74
N ALA A 45 -20.29 -8.99 -49.57
CA ALA A 45 -21.41 -8.76 -48.66
C ALA A 45 -22.67 -9.51 -49.15
N ILE A 46 -23.05 -10.59 -48.47
CA ILE A 46 -24.16 -11.47 -48.88
C ILE A 46 -25.48 -11.10 -48.18
N PHE A 47 -25.44 -10.57 -46.95
CA PHE A 47 -26.63 -10.55 -46.07
C PHE A 47 -27.27 -9.17 -45.84
N PHE A 48 -26.52 -8.07 -45.79
CA PHE A 48 -27.07 -6.74 -45.48
C PHE A 48 -26.44 -5.61 -46.31
N LYS A 49 -27.28 -4.66 -46.77
CA LYS A 49 -26.88 -3.50 -47.59
C LYS A 49 -25.84 -2.58 -46.90
N TYR A 50 -25.86 -2.49 -45.58
CA TYR A 50 -24.97 -1.62 -44.79
C TYR A 50 -23.83 -2.36 -44.08
N GLN A 51 -23.66 -3.67 -44.31
CA GLN A 51 -22.68 -4.49 -43.59
C GLN A 51 -21.25 -3.97 -43.75
N TYR A 52 -20.91 -3.54 -44.96
CA TYR A 52 -19.59 -3.00 -45.27
C TYR A 52 -19.30 -1.69 -44.52
N GLU A 53 -20.27 -0.76 -44.50
CA GLU A 53 -20.14 0.52 -43.81
C GLU A 53 -19.98 0.35 -42.29
N ILE A 54 -20.78 -0.53 -41.69
CA ILE A 54 -20.68 -0.86 -40.26
C ILE A 54 -19.31 -1.47 -39.94
N GLY A 55 -18.83 -2.38 -40.78
CA GLY A 55 -17.49 -2.98 -40.64
C GLY A 55 -16.39 -1.93 -40.67
N LEU A 56 -16.45 -0.98 -41.60
CA LEU A 56 -15.51 0.14 -41.68
C LEU A 56 -15.54 1.04 -40.45
N ILE A 57 -16.73 1.34 -39.92
CA ILE A 57 -16.88 2.14 -38.69
C ILE A 57 -16.23 1.41 -37.51
N LEU A 58 -16.54 0.13 -37.32
CA LEU A 58 -16.03 -0.69 -36.23
C LEU A 58 -14.51 -0.91 -36.31
N LEU A 59 -13.97 -1.01 -37.53
CA LEU A 59 -12.53 -1.05 -37.79
C LEU A 59 -11.85 0.27 -37.41
N LYS A 60 -12.38 1.41 -37.87
CA LYS A 60 -11.86 2.75 -37.52
C LYS A 60 -11.91 3.00 -36.00
N LEU A 61 -12.99 2.58 -35.35
CA LEU A 61 -13.15 2.67 -33.90
C LEU A 61 -12.09 1.83 -33.17
N SER A 62 -11.82 0.60 -33.67
CA SER A 62 -10.80 -0.28 -33.11
C SER A 62 -9.39 0.30 -33.25
N PHE A 63 -9.04 0.86 -34.42
CA PHE A 63 -7.77 1.56 -34.62
C PHE A 63 -7.63 2.79 -33.71
N SER A 64 -8.69 3.59 -33.58
CA SER A 64 -8.72 4.75 -32.68
C SER A 64 -8.51 4.33 -31.22
N TYR A 65 -9.16 3.25 -30.79
CA TYR A 65 -8.96 2.68 -29.46
C TYR A 65 -7.54 2.18 -29.24
N ILE A 66 -6.98 1.40 -30.18
CA ILE A 66 -5.61 0.87 -30.09
C ILE A 66 -4.60 2.03 -30.00
N SER A 67 -4.76 3.06 -30.83
CA SER A 67 -3.93 4.27 -30.79
C SER A 67 -4.01 4.94 -29.42
N SER A 68 -5.24 5.21 -28.94
CA SER A 68 -5.49 5.81 -27.62
C SER A 68 -4.89 4.98 -26.48
N PHE A 69 -4.98 3.65 -26.55
CA PHE A 69 -4.36 2.74 -25.59
C PHE A 69 -2.84 2.85 -25.59
N ILE A 70 -2.19 2.90 -26.75
CA ILE A 70 -0.74 3.07 -26.87
C ILE A 70 -0.31 4.38 -26.20
N PHE A 71 -1.00 5.48 -26.50
CA PHE A 71 -0.74 6.78 -25.87
C PHE A 71 -0.92 6.71 -24.35
N TYR A 72 -2.06 6.20 -23.88
CA TYR A 72 -2.32 6.02 -22.44
C TYR A 72 -1.22 5.18 -21.76
N TYR A 73 -0.83 4.07 -22.38
CA TYR A 73 0.15 3.15 -21.81
C TYR A 73 1.52 3.82 -21.66
N ILE A 74 1.98 4.51 -22.70
CA ILE A 74 3.31 5.12 -22.75
C ILE A 74 3.36 6.39 -21.90
N VAL A 75 2.36 7.26 -22.02
CA VAL A 75 2.39 8.62 -21.45
C VAL A 75 1.89 8.64 -20.01
N VAL A 76 0.91 7.81 -19.65
CA VAL A 76 0.26 7.87 -18.33
C VAL A 76 0.67 6.68 -17.47
N TYR A 77 0.43 5.47 -17.94
CA TYR A 77 0.58 4.27 -17.12
C TYR A 77 2.05 3.95 -16.78
N LEU A 78 2.95 3.98 -17.77
CA LEU A 78 4.36 3.65 -17.56
C LEU A 78 5.06 4.63 -16.60
N PRO A 79 4.92 5.96 -16.73
CA PRO A 79 5.50 6.91 -15.77
C PRO A 79 4.96 6.73 -14.35
N LYS A 80 3.64 6.58 -14.19
CA LYS A 80 3.02 6.33 -12.87
C LYS A 80 3.57 5.06 -12.22
N LYS A 81 3.67 3.97 -12.99
CA LYS A 81 4.25 2.71 -12.51
C LYS A 81 5.73 2.86 -12.12
N ARG A 82 6.52 3.58 -12.93
CA ARG A 82 7.93 3.87 -12.60
C ARG A 82 8.06 4.68 -11.30
N LYS A 83 7.17 5.65 -11.07
CA LYS A 83 7.15 6.44 -9.82
C LYS A 83 6.89 5.53 -8.62
N ARG A 84 5.87 4.68 -8.68
CA ARG A 84 5.55 3.67 -7.64
C ARG A 84 6.70 2.72 -7.34
N ILE A 85 7.40 2.24 -8.38
CA ILE A 85 8.56 1.37 -8.20
C ILE A 85 9.69 2.11 -7.48
N LYS A 86 9.97 3.38 -7.86
CA LYS A 86 11.03 4.17 -7.21
C LYS A 86 10.71 4.48 -5.74
N THR A 87 9.44 4.73 -5.42
CA THR A 87 9.00 5.04 -4.05
C THR A 87 8.75 3.79 -3.21
N TYR A 88 8.85 2.58 -3.76
CA TYR A 88 8.55 1.32 -3.06
C TYR A 88 9.27 1.20 -1.71
N ARG A 89 10.60 1.41 -1.66
CA ARG A 89 11.36 1.31 -0.40
C ARG A 89 10.91 2.34 0.62
N PHE A 90 10.65 3.57 0.18
CA PHE A 90 10.14 4.61 1.06
C PHE A 90 8.79 4.20 1.65
N LEU A 91 7.81 3.82 0.81
CA LEU A 91 6.49 3.38 1.27
C LEU A 91 6.58 2.19 2.22
N ASN A 92 7.37 1.16 1.86
CA ASN A 92 7.59 -0.01 2.71
C ASN A 92 8.10 0.39 4.09
N ASN A 93 9.12 1.25 4.14
CA ASN A 93 9.72 1.67 5.40
C ASN A 93 8.72 2.44 6.27
N GLN A 94 7.94 3.36 5.67
CA GLN A 94 6.95 4.15 6.41
C GLN A 94 5.80 3.29 6.93
N ILE A 95 5.27 2.38 6.12
CA ILE A 95 4.22 1.43 6.50
C ILE A 95 4.69 0.54 7.64
N MET A 96 5.92 0.00 7.54
CA MET A 96 6.49 -0.80 8.62
C MET A 96 6.72 0.02 9.88
N ARG A 97 7.17 1.28 9.78
CA ARG A 97 7.32 2.18 10.94
C ARG A 97 6.00 2.42 11.66
N ILE A 98 4.90 2.61 10.94
CA ILE A 98 3.55 2.70 11.56
C ILE A 98 3.27 1.42 12.34
N LYS A 99 3.44 0.25 11.72
CA LYS A 99 3.24 -1.04 12.39
C LYS A 99 4.11 -1.20 13.63
N TYR A 100 5.38 -0.83 13.57
CA TYR A 100 6.27 -0.88 14.72
C TYR A 100 5.81 0.03 15.85
N HIS A 101 5.36 1.26 15.56
CA HIS A 101 4.83 2.14 16.60
C HIS A 101 3.56 1.60 17.24
N VAL A 102 2.65 1.00 16.46
CA VAL A 102 1.43 0.36 16.99
C VAL A 102 1.77 -0.87 17.83
N LEU A 103 2.64 -1.75 17.35
CA LEU A 103 3.09 -2.91 18.10
C LEU A 103 3.83 -2.54 19.38
N ASP A 104 4.66 -1.49 19.36
CA ASP A 104 5.31 -0.98 20.56
C ASP A 104 4.28 -0.61 21.64
N ILE A 105 3.18 0.07 21.27
CA ILE A 105 2.12 0.39 22.23
C ILE A 105 1.57 -0.90 22.86
N ILE A 106 1.22 -1.89 22.03
CA ILE A 106 0.61 -3.15 22.50
C ILE A 106 1.59 -4.00 23.32
N TYR A 107 2.85 -4.10 22.90
CA TYR A 107 3.86 -4.85 23.65
C TYR A 107 4.19 -4.20 24.99
N HIS A 108 4.07 -2.88 25.08
CA HIS A 108 4.20 -2.16 26.33
C HIS A 108 2.99 -2.35 27.27
N LEU A 109 1.79 -2.57 26.73
CA LEU A 109 0.64 -3.04 27.50
C LEU A 109 0.90 -4.45 28.07
N ASN A 110 1.50 -5.32 27.25
CA ASN A 110 1.83 -6.70 27.59
C ASN A 110 3.23 -6.85 28.24
N LYS A 111 3.69 -5.86 29.02
CA LYS A 111 5.02 -5.87 29.64
C LYS A 111 5.25 -7.06 30.58
N ASP A 112 4.19 -7.55 31.23
CA ASP A 112 4.24 -8.64 32.20
C ASP A 112 4.11 -10.01 31.52
N GLY A 113 4.02 -10.06 30.18
CA GLY A 113 3.97 -11.30 29.41
C GLY A 113 2.67 -12.10 29.63
N ILE A 114 1.57 -11.40 29.93
CA ILE A 114 0.25 -11.99 30.18
C ILE A 114 -0.23 -12.76 28.96
N ILE A 115 0.04 -12.22 27.76
CA ILE A 115 -0.31 -12.83 26.48
C ILE A 115 0.95 -13.27 25.74
N ASP A 116 0.87 -14.41 25.06
CA ASP A 116 1.95 -14.91 24.21
C ASP A 116 2.14 -14.00 22.99
N LYS A 117 3.38 -13.55 22.77
CA LYS A 117 3.74 -12.66 21.66
C LYS A 117 3.68 -13.34 20.29
N GLU A 118 3.65 -14.67 20.26
CA GLU A 118 3.56 -15.45 19.01
C GLU A 118 2.13 -15.54 18.48
N LYS A 119 1.12 -15.16 19.28
CA LYS A 119 -0.29 -15.15 18.87
C LYS A 119 -0.71 -13.76 18.40
N ASP A 120 -1.63 -13.74 17.43
CA ASP A 120 -2.35 -12.52 17.08
C ASP A 120 -3.25 -12.10 18.25
N PHE A 121 -3.20 -10.82 18.61
CA PHE A 121 -4.06 -10.26 19.65
C PHE A 121 -5.52 -10.23 19.19
N ILE A 122 -6.43 -10.71 20.03
CA ILE A 122 -7.88 -10.50 19.90
C ILE A 122 -8.33 -9.28 20.72
N GLU A 123 -9.60 -8.89 20.59
CA GLU A 123 -10.11 -7.69 21.29
C GLU A 123 -10.06 -7.86 22.81
N GLU A 124 -10.46 -9.05 23.28
CA GLU A 124 -10.50 -9.42 24.70
C GLU A 124 -9.11 -9.40 25.34
N ASP A 125 -8.07 -9.76 24.57
CA ASP A 125 -6.67 -9.70 25.00
C ASP A 125 -6.27 -8.26 25.30
N ILE A 126 -6.59 -7.33 24.40
CA ILE A 126 -6.24 -5.91 24.56
C ILE A 126 -7.05 -5.30 25.70
N GLU A 127 -8.32 -5.67 25.85
CA GLU A 127 -9.16 -5.27 26.99
C GLU A 127 -8.55 -5.69 28.33
N LEU A 128 -8.14 -6.96 28.45
CA LEU A 128 -7.48 -7.48 29.64
C LEU A 128 -6.20 -6.72 29.98
N LEU A 129 -5.35 -6.44 28.97
CA LEU A 129 -4.12 -5.68 29.16
C LEU A 129 -4.41 -4.25 29.62
N CYS A 130 -5.43 -3.61 29.06
CA CYS A 130 -5.81 -2.24 29.41
C CYS A 130 -6.33 -2.12 30.85
N LYS A 131 -6.99 -3.16 31.38
CA LYS A 131 -7.45 -3.21 32.79
C LYS A 131 -6.30 -3.21 33.79
N ASN A 132 -5.13 -3.72 33.41
CA ASN A 132 -3.97 -3.88 34.28
C ASN A 132 -3.02 -2.68 34.30
N ILE A 133 -3.23 -1.70 33.41
CA ILE A 133 -2.40 -0.51 33.33
C ILE A 133 -3.01 0.58 34.18
N ASN A 134 -2.30 1.03 35.22
CA ASN A 134 -2.62 2.27 35.90
C ASN A 134 -2.05 3.45 35.07
N PRO A 135 -2.91 4.29 34.46
CA PRO A 135 -2.45 5.35 33.58
C PRO A 135 -1.62 6.41 34.28
N LYS A 136 -1.78 6.60 35.59
CA LYS A 136 -1.15 7.70 36.36
C LYS A 136 0.27 7.38 36.80
N ASN A 137 0.69 6.11 36.71
CA ASN A 137 2.02 5.71 37.09
C ASN A 137 3.04 6.17 36.04
N GLU A 138 4.25 6.50 36.52
CA GLU A 138 5.39 6.78 35.65
C GLU A 138 5.60 5.62 34.67
N PHE A 139 5.70 5.95 33.38
CA PHE A 139 5.85 4.97 32.33
C PHE A 139 7.30 4.99 31.81
N LYS A 140 7.96 3.82 31.79
CA LYS A 140 9.37 3.70 31.38
C LYS A 140 9.50 2.76 30.18
N ILE A 141 10.13 3.26 29.12
CA ILE A 141 10.60 2.43 28.01
C ILE A 141 12.06 2.10 28.27
N ILE A 142 12.36 0.82 28.42
CA ILE A 142 13.73 0.32 28.53
C ILE A 142 14.16 -0.18 27.15
N SER A 143 15.05 0.56 26.50
CA SER A 143 15.67 0.20 25.22
C SER A 143 17.20 0.30 25.33
N HIS A 144 17.89 0.83 24.33
CA HIS A 144 19.30 1.22 24.47
C HIS A 144 19.49 2.40 25.45
N TYR A 145 18.45 3.24 25.58
CA TYR A 145 18.34 4.29 26.58
C TYR A 145 16.99 4.17 27.30
N THR A 146 16.95 4.60 28.56
CA THR A 146 15.70 4.68 29.34
C THR A 146 15.02 6.00 29.02
N ILE A 147 13.80 5.93 28.48
CA ILE A 147 12.94 7.09 28.28
C ILE A 147 11.82 7.02 29.32
N THR A 148 11.68 8.07 30.12
CA THR A 148 10.66 8.19 31.15
C THR A 148 9.55 9.14 30.69
N PHE A 149 8.32 8.76 30.99
CA PHE A 149 7.11 9.55 30.76
C PHE A 149 6.37 9.68 32.09
N ASN A 150 5.74 10.82 32.35
CA ASN A 150 5.09 11.06 33.64
C ASN A 150 3.93 10.10 33.88
N ASN A 151 3.26 9.70 32.79
CA ASN A 151 2.07 8.85 32.81
C ASN A 151 1.97 8.08 31.47
N TYR A 152 1.05 7.12 31.39
CA TYR A 152 0.86 6.32 30.17
C TYR A 152 0.32 7.15 28.99
N TYR A 153 -0.51 8.17 29.25
CA TYR A 153 -1.05 9.04 28.21
C TYR A 153 0.05 9.82 27.49
N ASP A 154 1.06 10.32 28.21
CA ASP A 154 2.24 10.98 27.63
C ASP A 154 2.96 10.05 26.64
N PHE A 155 3.17 8.80 27.03
CA PHE A 155 3.76 7.77 26.17
C PHE A 155 2.92 7.51 24.92
N GLN A 156 1.61 7.38 25.09
CA GLN A 156 0.69 7.13 23.99
C GLN A 156 0.58 8.31 23.03
N ASN A 157 0.52 9.54 23.54
CA ASN A 157 0.54 10.78 22.77
C ASN A 157 1.85 10.90 21.98
N TYR A 158 2.97 10.55 22.60
CA TYR A 158 4.26 10.48 21.91
C TYR A 158 4.24 9.48 20.74
N LYS A 159 3.79 8.24 20.94
CA LYS A 159 3.76 7.24 19.87
C LYS A 159 2.76 7.60 18.76
N THR A 160 1.56 8.05 19.12
CA THR A 160 0.53 8.42 18.15
C THR A 160 0.88 9.68 17.36
N SER A 161 1.59 10.65 17.96
CA SER A 161 2.13 11.79 17.22
C SER A 161 3.15 11.37 16.16
N LYS A 162 4.01 10.38 16.45
CA LYS A 162 4.94 9.80 15.47
C LYS A 162 4.22 9.09 14.33
N ILE A 163 3.14 8.37 14.63
CA ILE A 163 2.30 7.78 13.58
C ILE A 163 1.68 8.88 12.70
N LYS A 164 1.11 9.94 13.30
CA LYS A 164 0.55 11.09 12.59
C LYS A 164 1.58 11.78 11.69
N GLU A 165 2.81 11.98 12.15
CA GLU A 165 3.91 12.51 11.35
C GLU A 165 4.16 11.64 10.10
N ILE A 166 4.26 10.32 10.27
CA ILE A 166 4.48 9.38 9.16
C ILE A 166 3.30 9.39 8.17
N ILE A 167 2.06 9.45 8.66
CA ILE A 167 0.86 9.52 7.81
C ILE A 167 0.87 10.81 6.98
N ARG A 168 1.18 11.96 7.59
CA ARG A 168 1.32 13.23 6.86
C ARG A 168 2.38 13.13 5.78
N GLU A 169 3.54 12.55 6.10
CA GLU A 169 4.60 12.29 5.12
C GLU A 169 4.10 11.43 3.96
N LEU A 170 3.32 10.37 4.24
CA LEU A 170 2.74 9.51 3.22
C LEU A 170 1.71 10.23 2.34
N PHE A 171 0.89 11.13 2.89
CA PHE A 171 -0.09 11.88 2.09
C PHE A 171 0.55 12.83 1.06
N TYR A 172 1.78 13.31 1.28
CA TYR A 172 2.52 14.01 0.22
C TYR A 172 2.79 13.14 -1.02
N PHE A 173 2.75 11.81 -0.87
CA PHE A 173 2.92 10.81 -1.91
C PHE A 173 1.57 10.20 -2.38
N HIS A 174 0.45 10.92 -2.24
CA HIS A 174 -0.89 10.44 -2.61
C HIS A 174 -0.98 9.90 -4.04
N ASP A 175 -0.18 10.41 -4.99
CA ASP A 175 -0.23 9.99 -6.39
C ASP A 175 0.39 8.61 -6.65
N VAL A 176 1.26 8.13 -5.74
CA VAL A 176 1.83 6.77 -5.78
C VAL A 176 1.08 5.79 -4.89
N ILE A 177 0.42 6.27 -3.84
CA ILE A 177 -0.46 5.48 -2.98
C ILE A 177 -1.69 5.05 -3.80
N ASP A 178 -2.27 3.89 -3.47
CA ASP A 178 -3.54 3.45 -4.03
C ASP A 178 -4.67 3.61 -3.03
N ASP A 179 -5.91 3.53 -3.51
CA ASP A 179 -7.09 3.85 -2.73
C ASP A 179 -7.22 2.97 -1.47
N LYS A 180 -6.73 1.72 -1.53
CA LYS A 180 -6.79 0.78 -0.40
C LYS A 180 -5.74 1.09 0.67
N LEU A 181 -4.51 1.47 0.30
CA LEU A 181 -3.56 2.02 1.28
C LEU A 181 -4.06 3.34 1.87
N LEU A 182 -4.63 4.21 1.04
CA LEU A 182 -5.20 5.48 1.50
C LEU A 182 -6.32 5.27 2.52
N TYR A 183 -7.20 4.29 2.27
CA TYR A 183 -8.24 3.86 3.19
C TYR A 183 -7.66 3.46 4.56
N PHE A 184 -6.66 2.59 4.60
CA PHE A 184 -6.04 2.20 5.87
C PHE A 184 -5.38 3.36 6.60
N LEU A 185 -4.63 4.22 5.88
CA LEU A 185 -4.00 5.40 6.48
C LEU A 185 -5.02 6.37 7.06
N THR A 186 -6.16 6.54 6.38
CA THR A 186 -7.25 7.40 6.83
C THR A 186 -7.90 6.83 8.09
N ASN A 187 -8.23 5.54 8.10
CA ASN A 187 -8.80 4.89 9.29
C ASN A 187 -7.85 4.91 10.49
N ILE A 188 -6.55 4.66 10.28
CA ILE A 188 -5.56 4.79 11.35
C ILE A 188 -5.54 6.22 11.90
N ASN A 189 -5.53 7.22 11.01
CA ASN A 189 -5.56 8.62 11.42
C ASN A 189 -6.85 8.98 12.15
N ASP A 190 -7.99 8.47 11.71
CA ASP A 190 -9.31 8.72 12.30
C ASP A 190 -9.42 8.07 13.68
N VAL A 191 -9.00 6.82 13.84
CA VAL A 191 -8.88 6.18 15.16
C VAL A 191 -8.00 7.03 16.06
N ILE A 192 -6.87 7.54 15.58
CA ILE A 192 -5.99 8.38 16.42
C ILE A 192 -6.65 9.73 16.77
N ASN A 193 -7.47 10.32 15.89
CA ASN A 193 -8.08 11.64 16.09
C ASN A 193 -9.40 11.61 16.87
N GLN A 194 -10.19 10.55 16.73
CA GLN A 194 -11.44 10.35 17.49
C GLN A 194 -11.16 10.07 18.97
N ASN A 195 -9.94 9.65 19.28
CA ASN A 195 -9.53 9.40 20.64
C ASN A 195 -9.05 10.65 21.36
N TYR A 196 -9.26 10.62 22.67
CA TYR A 196 -8.49 11.35 23.67
C TYR A 196 -6.99 10.94 23.67
N PHE A 197 -6.32 10.66 22.53
CA PHE A 197 -4.84 10.60 22.46
C PHE A 197 -4.23 12.01 22.36
N SER A 198 -4.98 13.00 22.81
CA SER A 198 -4.60 14.41 22.87
C SER A 198 -5.26 14.99 24.12
N ILE A 199 -5.20 14.25 25.23
CA ILE A 199 -5.55 14.79 26.54
C ILE A 199 -4.46 15.78 26.90
N GLU A 200 -4.82 17.05 27.06
CA GLU A 200 -3.92 17.99 27.71
C GLU A 200 -3.71 17.56 29.17
N PRO A 201 -2.56 17.85 29.80
CA PRO A 201 -2.24 17.38 31.15
C PRO A 201 -3.28 17.73 32.22
N ILE A 202 -4.13 18.72 31.95
CA ILE A 202 -5.17 19.24 32.86
C ILE A 202 -6.44 18.36 32.82
N ASP A 203 -6.68 17.61 31.74
CA ASP A 203 -7.91 16.85 31.51
C ASP A 203 -7.74 15.33 31.69
N ILE A 204 -6.67 14.89 32.36
CA ILE A 204 -6.40 13.46 32.58
C ILE A 204 -7.61 12.81 33.28
N PRO A 205 -8.32 11.87 32.62
CA PRO A 205 -9.50 11.26 33.20
C PRO A 205 -9.14 10.60 34.53
N TYR A 206 -10.05 10.70 35.51
CA TYR A 206 -9.89 10.05 36.80
C TYR A 206 -10.13 8.53 36.74
N ASN A 207 -9.72 7.89 35.65
CA ASN A 207 -9.92 6.47 35.40
C ASN A 207 -8.86 5.65 36.14
N PRO A 208 -9.24 4.53 36.80
CA PRO A 208 -8.30 3.65 37.50
C PRO A 208 -7.42 2.86 36.52
N ASN A 209 -7.90 2.67 35.29
CA ASN A 209 -7.24 1.94 34.22
C ASN A 209 -7.49 2.63 32.86
N ILE A 210 -7.00 2.03 31.78
CA ILE A 210 -7.19 2.51 30.41
C ILE A 210 -8.13 1.62 29.60
N GLU A 211 -9.04 0.90 30.26
CA GLU A 211 -9.99 -0.02 29.61
C GLU A 211 -10.79 0.65 28.49
N PHE A 212 -11.19 1.91 28.67
CA PHE A 212 -11.91 2.68 27.66
C PHE A 212 -11.14 2.86 26.33
N LEU A 213 -9.83 2.63 26.32
CA LEU A 213 -8.98 2.68 25.12
C LEU A 213 -8.87 1.35 24.38
N SER A 214 -9.34 0.24 24.97
CA SER A 214 -9.09 -1.13 24.47
C SER A 214 -9.56 -1.30 23.03
N ARG A 215 -10.81 -0.94 22.75
CA ARG A 215 -11.43 -1.02 21.42
C ARG A 215 -10.61 -0.26 20.39
N TYR A 216 -10.18 0.95 20.71
CA TYR A 216 -9.44 1.78 19.77
C TYR A 216 -8.02 1.28 19.52
N LEU A 217 -7.37 0.76 20.56
CA LEU A 217 -6.07 0.10 20.43
C LEU A 217 -6.17 -1.15 19.57
N PHE A 218 -7.27 -1.90 19.69
CA PHE A 218 -7.57 -3.04 18.83
C PHE A 218 -7.86 -2.63 17.39
N GLU A 219 -8.69 -1.62 17.14
CA GLU A 219 -8.92 -1.09 15.79
C GLU A 219 -7.61 -0.60 15.15
N LEU A 220 -6.76 0.10 15.92
CA LEU A 220 -5.44 0.56 15.49
C LEU A 220 -4.53 -0.61 15.11
N TYR A 221 -4.53 -1.69 15.92
CA TYR A 221 -3.81 -2.93 15.63
C TYR A 221 -4.27 -3.57 14.32
N LEU A 222 -5.59 -3.74 14.16
CA LEU A 222 -6.18 -4.36 12.97
C LEU A 222 -5.86 -3.58 11.70
N TYR A 223 -6.14 -2.27 11.67
CA TYR A 223 -5.88 -1.46 10.49
C TYR A 223 -4.39 -1.43 10.12
N SER A 224 -3.50 -1.37 11.11
CA SER A 224 -2.06 -1.44 10.91
C SER A 224 -1.63 -2.77 10.29
N ASN A 225 -2.14 -3.90 10.81
CA ASN A 225 -1.82 -5.22 10.28
C ASN A 225 -2.39 -5.43 8.88
N ASP A 226 -3.64 -5.05 8.64
CA ASP A 226 -4.28 -5.13 7.33
C ASP A 226 -3.56 -4.28 6.28
N MET A 227 -3.09 -3.09 6.67
CA MET A 227 -2.26 -2.23 5.83
C MET A 227 -0.98 -2.93 5.41
N VAL A 228 -0.26 -3.56 6.36
CA VAL A 228 0.98 -4.29 6.07
C VAL A 228 0.72 -5.51 5.21
N ASN A 229 -0.32 -6.30 5.54
CA ASN A 229 -0.70 -7.48 4.79
C ASN A 229 -1.08 -7.13 3.35
N TYR A 230 -1.86 -6.06 3.16
CA TYR A 230 -2.16 -5.54 1.83
C TYR A 230 -0.91 -5.09 1.09
N PHE A 231 -0.03 -4.33 1.75
CA PHE A 231 1.19 -3.85 1.13
C PHE A 231 2.09 -5.00 0.68
N ILE A 232 2.26 -6.04 1.48
CA ILE A 232 3.07 -7.21 1.14
C ILE A 232 2.43 -8.00 -0.01
N ASN A 233 1.13 -8.30 0.09
CA ASN A 233 0.47 -9.23 -0.83
C ASN A 233 0.17 -8.61 -2.20
N GLU A 234 -0.23 -7.33 -2.23
CA GLU A 234 -0.66 -6.66 -3.46
C GLU A 234 0.40 -5.68 -3.97
N PHE A 235 0.88 -4.77 -3.13
CA PHE A 235 1.79 -3.72 -3.58
C PHE A 235 3.20 -4.27 -3.88
N SER A 236 3.79 -5.01 -2.95
CA SER A 236 5.12 -5.62 -3.11
C SER A 236 5.15 -6.65 -4.22
N ARG A 237 4.09 -7.44 -4.39
CA ARG A 237 3.96 -8.36 -5.52
C ARG A 237 4.02 -7.64 -6.88
N ASN A 238 3.40 -6.46 -6.99
CA ASN A 238 3.31 -5.71 -8.24
C ASN A 238 4.54 -4.85 -8.55
N TYR A 239 5.25 -4.36 -7.52
CA TYR A 239 6.34 -3.38 -7.69
C TYR A 239 7.69 -3.82 -7.11
N GLY A 240 7.69 -4.67 -6.08
CA GLY A 240 8.89 -5.10 -5.34
C GLY A 240 9.90 -5.84 -6.20
N TYR A 241 9.46 -6.75 -7.08
CA TYR A 241 10.37 -7.46 -8.00
C TYR A 241 11.18 -6.50 -8.88
N GLU A 242 10.50 -5.55 -9.53
CA GLU A 242 11.15 -4.58 -10.43
C GLU A 242 12.04 -3.61 -9.64
N TYR A 243 11.62 -3.21 -8.45
CA TYR A 243 12.45 -2.43 -7.53
C TYR A 243 13.77 -3.13 -7.19
N HIS A 244 13.72 -4.35 -6.65
CA HIS A 244 14.94 -5.10 -6.27
C HIS A 244 15.82 -5.43 -7.47
N TYR A 245 15.21 -5.66 -8.64
CA TYR A 245 15.97 -5.82 -9.88
C TYR A 245 16.75 -4.54 -10.25
N ASN A 246 16.11 -3.37 -10.19
CA ASN A 246 16.72 -2.09 -10.50
C ASN A 246 17.83 -1.73 -9.50
N GLU A 247 17.61 -1.96 -8.20
CA GLU A 247 18.62 -1.75 -7.16
C GLU A 247 19.88 -2.57 -7.42
N ARG A 248 19.75 -3.90 -7.59
CA ARG A 248 20.90 -4.77 -7.87
C ARG A 248 21.71 -4.30 -9.09
N LYS A 249 21.02 -3.86 -10.14
CA LYS A 249 21.67 -3.32 -11.35
C LYS A 249 22.45 -2.04 -11.05
N GLN A 250 21.93 -1.16 -10.19
CA GLN A 250 22.64 0.05 -9.78
C GLN A 250 23.86 -0.28 -8.91
N TYR A 251 23.73 -1.19 -7.95
CA TYR A 251 24.85 -1.64 -7.12
C TYR A 251 25.99 -2.23 -7.95
N SER A 252 25.69 -3.13 -8.90
CA SER A 252 26.73 -3.70 -9.79
C SER A 252 27.48 -2.61 -10.57
N LYS A 253 26.76 -1.61 -11.09
CA LYS A 253 27.38 -0.48 -11.80
C LYS A 253 28.27 0.38 -10.91
N ARG A 254 27.85 0.66 -9.67
CA ARG A 254 28.65 1.43 -8.71
C ARG A 254 29.95 0.70 -8.37
N ASN A 255 29.89 -0.62 -8.18
CA ASN A 255 31.07 -1.44 -7.88
C ASN A 255 32.04 -1.57 -9.07
N GLU A 256 31.54 -1.52 -10.31
CA GLU A 256 32.39 -1.47 -11.51
C GLU A 256 33.12 -0.12 -11.63
N LEU A 257 32.45 0.98 -11.26
CA LEU A 257 33.04 2.33 -11.27
C LEU A 257 34.07 2.52 -10.15
N SER A 258 33.86 1.94 -8.97
CA SER A 258 34.80 2.06 -7.84
C SER A 258 36.08 1.23 -8.01
N LYS A 259 36.15 0.38 -9.04
CA LYS A 259 37.32 -0.46 -9.37
C LYS A 259 38.17 0.16 -10.49
N LYS A 260 37.73 1.25 -11.10
CA LYS A 260 38.46 2.03 -12.10
C LYS A 260 39.08 3.24 -11.43
#